data_AF-A0A662SUU3-F1
#
_entry.id   AF-A0A662SUU3-F1
#
_cell.length_a   1.000
_cell.length_b   1.000
_cell.length_c   1.000
_cell.angle_alpha   90.00
_cell.angle_beta   90.00
_cell.angle_gamma   90.00
#
_symmetry.space_group_name_H-M   'P 1'
#
loop_
_entity.id
_entity.type
_entity.pdbx_description
1 polymer ?
#
loop_
_entity_poly.entity_id
_entity_poly.type
_entity_poly.pdbx_seq_one_letter_code
_entity_poly.pdbx_strand_id
1 'polypeptide(L)'
;MGRRLPEELYDAFSLPGSFSLLIKGAPGTGKTTLALEILREFGGGGCGVYLSARVSPDKLFAQFPWLKEAVERSSVLDATKLSTFSGVSGELQFKYFDQPAFLQVLHSRIAAADRPIYIVVDSIEALKASVGAGSSLESSLINMACEAGAHMVLVSESVGESPLDYMVDGIIVLLKRRVGSQVVRELVIEKLRGVDVRSYVKPFTLDGGRFNLVTYDDVCRKVAAAAGGGGEGRYLKLSARYPPEAVRVISEADSSMEAAKLSELSLKTSRKLASLSKWLAIAVVLSAASIVLSCISLLLSP
;
A
#
# COMPACT_ATOMS: atom_id res chain seq x y z
N MET A 1 29.33 7.72 3.82
CA MET A 1 28.25 7.01 3.10
C MET A 1 27.05 7.93 3.06
N GLY A 2 26.44 8.16 1.89
CA GLY A 2 25.26 9.02 1.79
C GLY A 2 24.06 8.44 2.54
N ARG A 3 23.23 9.30 3.14
CA ARG A 3 21.98 8.91 3.80
C ARG A 3 21.03 8.28 2.77
N ARG A 4 20.49 7.10 3.07
CA ARG A 4 19.56 6.37 2.18
C ARG A 4 18.11 6.81 2.35
N LEU A 5 17.79 7.35 3.52
CA LEU A 5 16.46 7.82 3.89
C LEU A 5 16.42 9.37 3.94
N PRO A 6 15.23 9.97 3.74
CA PRO A 6 15.03 11.40 3.96
C PRO A 6 15.42 11.83 5.38
N GLU A 7 16.03 13.00 5.53
CA GLU A 7 16.41 13.55 6.85
C GLU A 7 15.20 13.71 7.78
N GLU A 8 14.04 14.05 7.22
CA GLU A 8 12.79 14.22 7.94
C GLU A 8 12.32 12.92 8.61
N LEU A 9 12.71 11.75 8.08
CA LEU A 9 12.46 10.47 8.76
C LEU A 9 13.36 10.29 9.98
N TYR A 10 14.62 10.72 9.91
CA TYR A 10 15.50 10.71 11.09
C TYR A 10 14.97 11.66 12.16
N ASP A 11 14.53 12.85 11.77
CA ASP A 11 13.92 13.82 12.69
C ASP A 11 12.65 13.24 13.32
N ALA A 12 11.77 12.62 12.51
CA ALA A 12 10.54 11.98 12.99
C ALA A 12 10.80 10.89 14.02
N PHE A 13 11.72 9.96 13.74
CA PHE A 13 12.05 8.86 14.66
C PHE A 13 12.92 9.30 15.84
N SER A 14 13.45 10.52 15.85
CA SER A 14 14.18 11.09 16.99
C SER A 14 13.28 11.85 17.96
N LEU A 15 12.01 12.07 17.62
CA LEU A 15 11.04 12.69 18.51
C LEU A 15 10.82 11.81 19.76
N PRO A 16 10.61 12.42 20.94
CA PRO A 16 10.36 11.67 22.16
C PRO A 16 9.06 10.87 22.07
N GLY A 17 9.10 9.63 22.55
CA GLY A 17 7.94 8.73 22.58
C GLY A 17 7.91 7.76 21.41
N SER A 18 6.71 7.37 21.00
CA SER A 18 6.47 6.51 19.84
C SER A 18 6.18 7.35 18.59
N PHE A 19 6.46 6.80 17.42
CA PHE A 19 6.10 7.42 16.14
C PHE A 19 5.49 6.36 15.22
N SER A 20 4.31 6.65 14.69
CA SER A 20 3.60 5.77 13.75
C SER A 20 3.68 6.31 12.32
N LEU A 21 4.29 5.55 11.41
CA LEU A 21 4.48 5.89 10.01
C LEU A 21 3.67 4.95 9.11
N LEU A 22 2.86 5.52 8.22
CA LEU A 22 2.17 4.78 7.16
C LEU A 22 2.87 4.96 5.82
N ILE A 23 3.20 3.85 5.15
CA ILE A 23 3.77 3.82 3.80
C ILE A 23 2.70 3.32 2.83
N LYS A 24 2.32 4.18 1.87
CA LYS A 24 1.29 3.92 0.85
C LYS A 24 1.87 3.91 -0.55
N GLY A 25 1.11 3.38 -1.51
CA GLY A 25 1.42 3.46 -2.93
C GLY A 25 1.10 2.20 -3.72
N ALA A 26 1.09 2.31 -5.04
CA ALA A 26 0.73 1.22 -5.94
C ALA A 26 1.69 0.00 -5.85
N PRO A 27 1.31 -1.17 -6.38
CA PRO A 27 2.21 -2.32 -6.46
C PRO A 27 3.52 -2.02 -7.20
N GLY A 28 4.66 -2.47 -6.66
CA GLY A 28 5.98 -2.29 -7.28
C GLY A 28 6.58 -0.88 -7.19
N THR A 29 6.01 0.00 -6.35
CA THR A 29 6.61 1.32 -6.06
C THR A 29 7.81 1.25 -5.12
N GLY A 30 7.91 0.21 -4.29
CA GLY A 30 9.05 -0.01 -3.38
C GLY A 30 8.72 0.05 -1.88
N LYS A 31 7.44 -0.07 -1.49
CA LYS A 31 6.99 0.06 -0.09
C LYS A 31 7.75 -0.85 0.88
N THR A 32 7.78 -2.15 0.58
CA THR A 32 8.54 -3.16 1.35
C THR A 32 10.02 -2.79 1.44
N THR A 33 10.63 -2.35 0.34
CA THR A 33 12.05 -1.95 0.33
C THR A 33 12.32 -0.74 1.23
N LEU A 34 11.43 0.26 1.22
CA LEU A 34 11.54 1.40 2.14
C LEU A 34 11.36 0.95 3.60
N ALA A 35 10.35 0.13 3.88
CA ALA A 35 10.08 -0.36 5.23
C ALA A 35 11.26 -1.17 5.81
N LEU A 36 11.88 -2.02 4.98
CA LEU A 36 13.08 -2.78 5.36
C LEU A 36 14.31 -1.89 5.55
N GLU A 37 14.48 -0.83 4.76
CA GLU A 37 15.59 0.11 4.97
C GLU A 37 15.41 0.95 6.23
N ILE A 38 14.18 1.33 6.58
CA ILE A 38 13.87 1.94 7.89
C ILE A 38 14.21 0.96 9.01
N LEU A 39 13.76 -0.29 8.93
CA LEU A 39 14.07 -1.30 9.96
C LEU A 39 15.57 -1.55 10.08
N ARG A 40 16.29 -1.59 8.97
CA ARG A 40 17.75 -1.76 8.97
C ARG A 40 18.46 -0.56 9.60
N GLU A 41 18.02 0.65 9.29
CA GLU A 41 18.67 1.87 9.77
C GLU A 41 18.47 2.06 11.27
N PHE A 42 17.25 1.79 11.77
CA PHE A 42 16.88 2.11 13.14
C PHE A 42 16.69 0.89 14.05
N GLY A 43 16.23 -0.24 13.52
CA GLY A 43 15.94 -1.47 14.26
C GLY A 43 17.09 -2.49 14.30
N GLY A 44 18.34 -2.04 14.10
CA GLY A 44 19.52 -2.89 14.28
C GLY A 44 19.73 -3.33 15.73
N GLY A 45 20.51 -4.39 15.95
CA GLY A 45 20.94 -4.79 17.30
C GLY A 45 19.85 -5.37 18.20
N GLY A 46 18.83 -6.02 17.64
CA GLY A 46 17.75 -6.67 18.41
C GLY A 46 16.53 -5.77 18.69
N CYS A 47 16.63 -4.49 18.35
CA CYS A 47 15.58 -3.48 18.50
C CYS A 47 14.46 -3.57 17.45
N GLY A 48 14.66 -4.35 16.38
CA GLY A 48 13.73 -4.46 15.26
C GLY A 48 12.79 -5.65 15.37
N VAL A 49 11.52 -5.47 14.97
CA VAL A 49 10.54 -6.54 14.78
C VAL A 49 9.90 -6.38 13.39
N TYR A 50 10.00 -7.41 12.54
CA TYR A 50 9.35 -7.41 11.22
C TYR A 50 8.21 -8.42 11.18
N LEU A 51 6.98 -7.95 11.03
CA LEU A 51 5.79 -8.77 10.83
C LEU A 51 5.57 -8.98 9.34
N SER A 52 5.90 -10.18 8.86
CA SER A 52 5.66 -10.56 7.47
C SER A 52 4.35 -11.32 7.31
N ALA A 53 3.36 -10.71 6.65
CA ALA A 53 2.05 -11.33 6.45
C ALA A 53 1.89 -12.02 5.08
N ARG A 54 2.82 -11.80 4.13
CA ARG A 54 2.74 -12.36 2.77
C ARG A 54 3.83 -13.37 2.42
N VAL A 55 5.01 -13.24 3.02
CA VAL A 55 6.22 -13.94 2.58
C VAL A 55 6.88 -14.60 3.79
N SER A 56 7.23 -15.88 3.70
CA SER A 56 7.96 -16.54 4.78
C SER A 56 9.32 -15.86 5.01
N PRO A 57 9.86 -15.86 6.24
CA PRO A 57 11.17 -15.29 6.54
C PRO A 57 12.27 -15.79 5.59
N ASP A 58 12.27 -17.08 5.23
CA ASP A 58 13.22 -17.64 4.26
C ASP A 58 13.22 -16.93 2.90
N LYS A 59 12.02 -16.72 2.35
CA LYS A 59 11.86 -16.02 1.08
C LYS A 59 12.22 -14.54 1.20
N LEU A 60 11.91 -13.91 2.33
CA LEU A 60 12.29 -12.52 2.61
C LEU A 60 13.82 -12.36 2.58
N PHE A 61 14.56 -13.18 3.32
CA PHE A 61 16.02 -13.13 3.34
C PHE A 61 16.69 -13.58 2.03
N ALA A 62 16.00 -14.37 1.19
CA ALA A 62 16.46 -14.68 -0.15
C ALA A 62 16.31 -13.48 -1.10
N GLN A 63 15.21 -12.72 -0.99
CA GLN A 63 14.95 -11.52 -1.79
C GLN A 63 15.79 -10.33 -1.35
N PHE A 64 16.09 -10.23 -0.05
CA PHE A 64 16.88 -9.16 0.55
C PHE A 64 18.07 -9.74 1.35
N PRO A 65 19.10 -10.29 0.70
CA PRO A 65 20.23 -10.92 1.39
C PRO A 65 20.96 -9.97 2.34
N TRP A 66 21.01 -8.69 1.99
CA TRP A 66 21.60 -7.61 2.79
C TRP A 66 20.91 -7.40 4.15
N LEU A 67 19.70 -7.93 4.34
CA LEU A 67 18.98 -7.81 5.60
C LEU A 67 19.62 -8.65 6.71
N LYS A 68 20.31 -9.75 6.35
CA LYS A 68 20.97 -10.67 7.31
C LYS A 68 22.06 -9.98 8.15
N GLU A 69 22.64 -8.92 7.62
CA GLU A 69 23.68 -8.14 8.30
C GLU A 69 23.10 -7.15 9.32
N ALA A 70 21.79 -6.85 9.23
CA ALA A 70 21.16 -5.77 9.97
C ALA A 70 20.07 -6.25 10.94
N VAL A 71 19.33 -7.31 10.58
CA VAL A 71 18.19 -7.80 11.34
C VAL A 71 18.35 -9.29 11.58
N GLU A 72 18.28 -9.69 12.84
CA GLU A 72 18.32 -11.10 13.20
C GLU A 72 17.08 -11.83 12.69
N ARG A 73 17.22 -13.11 12.38
CA ARG A 73 16.09 -13.92 11.94
C ARG A 73 15.03 -14.10 13.04
N SER A 74 15.43 -14.07 14.31
CA SER A 74 14.59 -14.06 15.50
C SER A 74 13.62 -12.87 15.51
N SER A 75 14.06 -11.71 15.01
CA SER A 75 13.27 -10.47 14.90
C SER A 75 12.16 -10.52 13.84
N VAL A 76 12.19 -11.50 12.93
CA VAL A 76 11.14 -11.64 11.90
C VAL A 76 10.03 -12.55 12.42
N LEU A 77 8.87 -11.95 12.65
CA LEU A 77 7.62 -12.63 12.97
C LEU A 77 6.91 -13.06 11.70
N ASP A 78 6.75 -14.38 11.55
CA ASP A 78 6.07 -14.98 10.41
C ASP A 78 4.54 -15.02 10.65
N ALA A 79 3.85 -13.98 10.18
CA ALA A 79 2.40 -13.93 10.19
C ALA A 79 1.76 -14.77 9.07
N THR A 80 2.55 -15.31 8.11
CA THR A 80 2.02 -16.22 7.08
C THR A 80 1.59 -17.57 7.66
N LYS A 81 2.20 -17.99 8.78
CA LYS A 81 1.80 -19.21 9.48
C LYS A 81 0.44 -19.06 10.14
N LEU A 82 -0.02 -17.83 10.44
CA LEU A 82 -1.35 -17.58 10.98
C LEU A 82 -2.45 -18.02 10.00
N SER A 83 -2.20 -17.95 8.69
CA SER A 83 -3.12 -18.45 7.65
C SER A 83 -2.88 -19.91 7.24
N THR A 84 -1.70 -20.47 7.54
CA THR A 84 -1.30 -21.85 7.14
C THR A 84 -1.52 -22.90 8.23
N PHE A 85 -1.99 -22.53 9.44
CA PHE A 85 -2.50 -23.47 10.44
C PHE A 85 -3.88 -24.05 10.06
N SER A 86 -4.02 -24.45 8.79
CA SER A 86 -5.19 -25.10 8.20
C SER A 86 -4.81 -26.49 7.65
N GLY A 87 -4.10 -27.29 8.46
CA GLY A 87 -4.01 -28.74 8.23
C GLY A 87 -2.65 -29.40 8.51
N VAL A 88 -2.49 -29.94 9.71
CA VAL A 88 -1.78 -31.20 9.96
C VAL A 88 -2.65 -32.03 10.91
N SER A 89 -2.90 -33.28 10.56
CA SER A 89 -3.75 -34.22 11.29
C SER A 89 -3.24 -34.50 12.72
N GLY A 90 -4.16 -34.45 13.68
CA GLY A 90 -3.93 -34.81 15.08
C GLY A 90 -4.74 -33.92 16.01
N GLU A 91 -5.95 -34.38 16.33
CA GLU A 91 -6.82 -33.95 17.45
C GLU A 91 -6.46 -32.62 18.16
N LEU A 92 -6.87 -31.48 17.59
CA LEU A 92 -7.51 -30.35 18.30
C LEU A 92 -7.79 -29.21 17.31
N GLN A 93 -9.02 -28.72 17.39
CA GLN A 93 -9.68 -27.90 16.40
C GLN A 93 -9.22 -26.44 16.42
N PHE A 94 -9.19 -25.83 15.22
CA PHE A 94 -9.23 -24.41 14.88
C PHE A 94 -8.84 -23.40 15.97
N LYS A 95 -7.76 -22.67 15.73
CA LYS A 95 -7.77 -21.23 16.00
C LYS A 95 -7.14 -20.50 14.80
N TYR A 96 -8.00 -19.82 14.03
CA TYR A 96 -7.65 -18.46 13.62
C TYR A 96 -6.98 -17.82 14.83
N PHE A 97 -5.77 -17.28 14.68
CA PHE A 97 -5.21 -16.49 15.75
C PHE A 97 -6.20 -15.37 16.01
N ASP A 98 -7.00 -15.49 17.07
CA ASP A 98 -7.92 -14.44 17.45
C ASP A 98 -7.08 -13.19 17.74
N GLN A 99 -7.62 -12.01 17.41
CA GLN A 99 -6.93 -10.74 17.61
C GLN A 99 -6.26 -10.64 19.00
N PRO A 100 -6.90 -11.06 20.11
CA PRO A 100 -6.27 -11.06 21.43
C PRO A 100 -4.98 -11.90 21.51
N ALA A 101 -4.98 -13.16 21.06
CA ALA A 101 -3.79 -14.00 21.10
C ALA A 101 -2.64 -13.41 20.28
N PHE A 102 -2.95 -12.84 19.11
CA PHE A 102 -1.94 -12.24 18.24
C PHE A 102 -1.30 -11.03 18.92
N LEU A 103 -2.13 -10.16 19.49
CA LEU A 103 -1.67 -8.99 20.24
C LEU A 103 -0.84 -9.40 21.46
N GLN A 104 -1.19 -10.47 22.16
CA GLN A 104 -0.39 -10.99 23.28
C GLN A 104 1.00 -11.48 22.85
N VAL A 105 1.09 -12.21 21.73
CA VAL A 105 2.38 -12.65 21.19
C VAL A 105 3.23 -11.46 20.78
N LEU A 106 2.65 -10.47 20.11
CA LEU A 106 3.34 -9.25 19.71
C LEU A 106 3.81 -8.46 20.94
N HIS A 107 2.95 -8.27 21.93
CA HIS A 107 3.29 -7.61 23.19
C HIS A 107 4.45 -8.30 23.90
N SER A 108 4.43 -9.63 23.98
CA SER A 108 5.52 -10.41 24.61
C SER A 108 6.85 -10.23 23.88
N ARG A 109 6.81 -10.12 22.55
CA ARG A 109 8.01 -9.85 21.72
C ARG A 109 8.55 -8.44 21.96
N ILE A 110 7.67 -7.45 22.00
CA ILE A 110 8.02 -6.05 22.28
C ILE A 110 8.64 -5.95 23.67
N ALA A 111 8.05 -6.62 24.68
CA ALA A 111 8.55 -6.59 26.05
C ALA A 111 9.94 -7.24 26.21
N ALA A 112 10.33 -8.14 25.31
CA ALA A 112 11.63 -8.81 25.33
C ALA A 112 12.71 -8.11 24.49
N ALA A 113 12.35 -7.06 23.74
CA ALA A 113 13.28 -6.35 22.85
C ALA A 113 13.98 -5.18 23.57
N ASP A 114 15.21 -4.90 23.14
CA ASP A 114 15.93 -3.72 23.59
C ASP A 114 15.30 -2.44 23.00
N ARG A 115 15.37 -1.35 23.77
CA ARG A 115 14.84 -0.04 23.35
C ARG A 115 15.92 0.79 22.65
N PRO A 116 15.56 1.66 21.69
CA PRO A 116 14.21 1.91 21.14
C PRO A 116 13.73 0.81 20.19
N ILE A 117 12.43 0.47 20.21
CA ILE A 117 11.87 -0.65 19.44
C ILE A 117 11.26 -0.16 18.12
N TYR A 118 11.52 -0.85 17.01
CA TYR A 118 10.96 -0.55 15.69
C TYR A 118 10.18 -1.73 15.14
N ILE A 119 8.89 -1.55 14.93
CA ILE A 119 7.97 -2.59 14.47
C ILE A 119 7.55 -2.26 13.04
N VAL A 120 7.82 -3.17 12.09
CA VAL A 120 7.32 -3.07 10.72
C VAL A 120 6.20 -4.08 10.50
N VAL A 121 5.09 -3.65 9.92
CA VAL A 121 3.98 -4.51 9.49
C VAL A 121 3.85 -4.46 7.96
N ASP A 122 4.19 -5.57 7.29
CA ASP A 122 4.09 -5.67 5.83
C ASP A 122 3.23 -6.87 5.37
N SER A 123 1.98 -6.67 4.92
CA SER A 123 1.18 -5.44 4.92
C SER A 123 0.05 -5.51 5.93
N ILE A 124 -0.50 -4.35 6.31
CA ILE A 124 -1.61 -4.28 7.28
C ILE A 124 -2.86 -4.98 6.76
N GLU A 125 -3.11 -4.96 5.44
CA GLU A 125 -4.23 -5.67 4.83
C GLU A 125 -4.07 -7.19 4.91
N ALA A 126 -2.87 -7.70 4.62
CA ALA A 126 -2.58 -9.13 4.72
C ALA A 126 -2.64 -9.61 6.18
N LEU A 127 -2.23 -8.77 7.14
CA LEU A 127 -2.36 -9.09 8.56
C LEU A 127 -3.83 -9.16 8.99
N LYS A 128 -4.66 -8.17 8.61
CA LYS A 128 -6.11 -8.19 8.88
C LYS A 128 -6.79 -9.44 8.30
N ALA A 129 -6.41 -9.84 7.09
CA ALA A 129 -6.92 -11.06 6.47
C ALA A 129 -6.53 -12.33 7.24
N SER A 130 -5.38 -12.33 7.93
CA SER A 130 -4.85 -13.49 8.64
C SER A 130 -5.35 -13.61 10.09
N VAL A 131 -5.55 -12.48 10.78
CA VAL A 131 -5.99 -12.41 12.20
C VAL A 131 -7.52 -12.39 12.35
N GLY A 132 -8.24 -12.11 11.25
CA GLY A 132 -9.70 -11.95 11.24
C GLY A 132 -10.09 -10.49 11.32
N ALA A 133 -11.14 -10.13 10.57
CA ALA A 133 -11.56 -8.77 10.25
C ALA A 133 -12.24 -8.01 11.42
N GLY A 134 -11.57 -7.90 12.56
CA GLY A 134 -11.91 -6.88 13.55
C GLY A 134 -11.57 -5.51 12.97
N SER A 135 -12.56 -4.61 12.87
CA SER A 135 -12.39 -3.22 12.41
C SER A 135 -11.48 -2.35 13.30
N SER A 136 -10.87 -2.95 14.34
CA SER A 136 -10.08 -2.30 15.37
C SER A 136 -8.63 -2.82 15.45
N LEU A 137 -8.18 -3.69 14.53
CA LEU A 137 -6.82 -4.21 14.60
C LEU A 137 -5.79 -3.09 14.45
N GLU A 138 -6.04 -2.12 13.56
CA GLU A 138 -5.15 -0.99 13.34
C GLU A 138 -5.01 -0.12 14.59
N SER A 139 -6.12 0.22 15.25
CA SER A 139 -6.08 1.01 16.49
C SER A 139 -5.38 0.24 17.60
N SER A 140 -5.67 -1.06 17.72
CA SER A 140 -5.04 -1.90 18.73
C SER A 140 -3.53 -1.98 18.55
N LEU A 141 -3.05 -2.11 17.31
CA LEU A 141 -1.63 -2.11 16.99
C LEU A 141 -0.96 -0.78 17.31
N ILE A 142 -1.53 0.34 16.82
CA ILE A 142 -0.98 1.68 17.05
C ILE A 142 -0.93 1.98 18.55
N ASN A 143 -2.02 1.70 19.28
CA ASN A 143 -2.08 1.94 20.72
C ASN A 143 -1.06 1.08 21.48
N MET A 144 -0.94 -0.20 21.14
CA MET A 144 0.05 -1.09 21.77
C MET A 144 1.48 -0.57 21.58
N ALA A 145 1.86 -0.17 20.36
CA ALA A 145 3.20 0.38 20.15
C ALA A 145 3.38 1.69 20.90
N CYS A 146 2.34 2.54 20.95
CA CYS A 146 2.38 3.77 21.71
C CYS A 146 2.62 3.53 23.20
N GLU A 147 1.87 2.62 23.83
CA GLU A 147 2.02 2.22 25.23
C GLU A 147 3.40 1.64 25.53
N ALA A 148 3.97 0.88 24.58
CA ALA A 148 5.30 0.31 24.72
C ALA A 148 6.45 1.30 24.45
N GLY A 149 6.16 2.50 23.95
CA GLY A 149 7.17 3.44 23.45
C GLY A 149 7.92 2.92 22.22
N ALA A 150 7.26 2.09 21.41
CA ALA A 150 7.80 1.53 20.18
C ALA A 150 7.39 2.36 18.96
N HIS A 151 8.29 2.53 18.02
CA HIS A 151 7.97 3.10 16.71
C HIS A 151 7.32 2.04 15.83
N MET A 152 6.33 2.44 15.04
CA MET A 152 5.61 1.54 14.15
C MET A 152 5.65 2.03 12.70
N VAL A 153 5.94 1.13 11.77
CA VAL A 153 5.86 1.35 10.33
C VAL A 153 4.83 0.41 9.75
N LEU A 154 3.76 0.96 9.21
CA LEU A 154 2.67 0.22 8.58
C LEU A 154 2.81 0.33 7.07
N VAL A 155 2.88 -0.80 6.38
CA VAL A 155 2.79 -0.83 4.91
C VAL A 155 1.33 -1.08 4.53
N SER A 156 0.77 -0.17 3.75
CA SER A 156 -0.57 -0.30 3.18
C SER A 156 -0.50 -0.43 1.66
N GLU A 157 -1.33 -1.32 1.13
CA GLU A 157 -1.56 -1.48 -0.30
C GLU A 157 -2.62 -0.54 -0.84
N SER A 158 -3.38 0.13 0.05
CA SER A 158 -4.35 1.14 -0.35
C SER A 158 -3.64 2.39 -0.87
N VAL A 159 -4.14 2.89 -1.99
CA VAL A 159 -3.64 4.10 -2.65
C VAL A 159 -4.51 5.32 -2.31
N GLY A 160 -5.79 5.11 -1.96
CA GLY A 160 -6.73 6.16 -1.58
C GLY A 160 -6.75 6.45 -0.08
N GLU A 161 -7.54 7.46 0.31
CA GLU A 161 -7.77 7.80 1.73
C GLU A 161 -8.27 6.60 2.53
N SER A 162 -7.79 6.49 3.76
CA SER A 162 -8.21 5.42 4.67
C SER A 162 -8.36 5.94 6.10
N PRO A 163 -9.20 5.30 6.94
CA PRO A 163 -9.31 5.69 8.36
C PRO A 163 -7.96 5.71 9.09
N LEU A 164 -7.02 4.86 8.65
CA LEU A 164 -5.66 4.78 9.19
C LEU A 164 -4.87 6.08 9.02
N ASP A 165 -5.17 6.87 7.99
CA ASP A 165 -4.47 8.13 7.67
C ASP A 165 -4.62 9.16 8.81
N TYR A 166 -5.76 9.12 9.51
CA TYR A 166 -6.04 10.00 10.65
C TYR A 166 -5.39 9.54 11.96
N MET A 167 -5.06 8.25 12.05
CA MET A 167 -4.57 7.61 13.26
C MET A 167 -3.05 7.66 13.39
N VAL A 168 -2.34 7.77 12.28
CA VAL A 168 -0.87 7.78 12.25
C VAL A 168 -0.26 9.19 12.37
N ASP A 169 1.01 9.24 12.77
CA ASP A 169 1.77 10.49 12.92
C ASP A 169 2.41 10.93 11.60
N GLY A 170 2.84 9.97 10.79
CA GLY A 170 3.46 10.19 9.49
C GLY A 170 2.79 9.42 8.36
N ILE A 171 2.76 10.01 7.17
CA ILE A 171 2.33 9.36 5.94
C ILE A 171 3.35 9.65 4.85
N ILE A 172 3.86 8.57 4.26
CA ILE A 172 4.70 8.58 3.06
C ILE A 172 3.97 7.86 1.93
N VAL A 173 3.91 8.51 0.77
CA VAL A 173 3.34 7.94 -0.45
C VAL A 173 4.46 7.70 -1.45
N LEU A 174 4.56 6.45 -1.94
CA LEU A 174 5.50 6.10 -3.00
C LEU A 174 4.81 6.10 -4.36
N LEU A 175 5.28 6.98 -5.23
CA LEU A 175 4.80 7.14 -6.58
C LEU A 175 5.77 6.54 -7.59
N LYS A 176 5.24 6.10 -8.73
CA LYS A 176 6.04 5.74 -9.90
C LYS A 176 5.39 6.35 -11.14
N ARG A 177 6.20 6.97 -12.00
CA ARG A 177 5.76 7.57 -13.26
C ARG A 177 6.63 7.06 -14.40
N ARG A 178 6.03 6.84 -15.56
CA ARG A 178 6.77 6.51 -16.79
C ARG A 178 7.17 7.79 -17.50
N VAL A 179 8.46 7.90 -17.83
CA VAL A 179 9.02 9.00 -18.62
C VAL A 179 9.77 8.38 -19.80
N GLY A 180 9.12 8.37 -20.97
CA GLY A 180 9.61 7.59 -22.10
C GLY A 180 9.64 6.10 -21.78
N SER A 181 10.79 5.45 -21.98
CA SER A 181 11.04 4.05 -21.62
C SER A 181 11.42 3.84 -20.16
N GLN A 182 11.62 4.92 -19.40
CA GLN A 182 12.13 4.85 -18.02
C GLN A 182 11.01 4.95 -16.99
N VAL A 183 11.23 4.37 -15.81
CA VAL A 183 10.36 4.51 -14.65
C VAL A 183 11.07 5.38 -13.61
N VAL A 184 10.50 6.54 -13.33
CA VAL A 184 10.93 7.43 -12.25
C VAL A 184 10.09 7.13 -11.02
N ARG A 185 10.73 7.06 -9.85
CA ARG A 185 10.07 6.85 -8.56
C ARG A 185 10.30 8.04 -7.65
N GLU A 186 9.26 8.43 -6.94
CA GLU A 186 9.26 9.58 -6.04
C GLU A 186 8.62 9.18 -4.71
N LEU A 187 9.27 9.57 -3.63
CA LEU A 187 8.75 9.52 -2.28
C LEU A 187 8.10 10.88 -2.01
N VAL A 188 6.85 10.85 -1.58
CA VAL A 188 6.11 12.04 -1.17
C VAL A 188 5.84 11.95 0.33
N ILE A 189 6.22 13.00 1.05
CA ILE A 189 5.91 13.18 2.46
C ILE A 189 4.60 13.95 2.55
N GLU A 190 3.49 13.23 2.75
CA GLU A 190 2.16 13.82 2.91
C GLU A 190 2.02 14.50 4.26
N LYS A 191 2.61 13.88 5.29
CA LYS A 191 2.49 14.33 6.68
C LYS A 191 3.63 13.74 7.51
N LEU A 192 4.21 14.54 8.39
CA LEU A 192 5.03 14.11 9.53
C LEU A 192 4.73 15.04 10.71
N ARG A 193 3.94 14.58 11.68
CA ARG A 193 3.61 15.40 12.86
C ARG A 193 4.87 15.70 13.65
N GLY A 194 5.05 16.97 14.04
CA GLY A 194 6.18 17.42 14.85
C GLY A 194 7.50 17.60 14.09
N VAL A 195 7.51 17.46 12.76
CA VAL A 195 8.71 17.60 11.93
C VAL A 195 8.53 18.73 10.91
N ASP A 196 9.56 19.57 10.76
CA ASP A 196 9.63 20.57 9.70
C ASP A 196 9.97 19.91 8.35
N VAL A 197 9.01 19.90 7.42
CA VAL A 197 9.19 19.27 6.11
C VAL A 197 9.59 20.32 5.08
N ARG A 198 10.91 20.45 4.86
CA ARG A 198 11.47 21.42 3.90
C ARG A 198 11.29 20.98 2.45
N SER A 199 11.31 19.67 2.21
CA SER A 199 11.15 19.08 0.88
C SER A 199 10.24 17.87 0.97
N TYR A 200 9.03 18.03 0.44
CA TYR A 200 7.98 17.03 0.52
C TYR A 200 8.03 15.99 -0.62
N VAL A 201 8.88 16.17 -1.65
CA VAL A 201 9.06 15.19 -2.75
C VAL A 201 10.53 14.90 -2.95
N LYS A 202 10.88 13.61 -2.97
CA LYS A 202 12.26 13.15 -3.15
C LYS A 202 12.33 11.99 -4.13
N PRO A 203 13.10 12.09 -5.23
CA PRO A 203 13.28 10.98 -6.13
C PRO A 203 14.16 9.90 -5.49
N PHE A 204 13.88 8.64 -5.83
CA PHE A 204 14.66 7.51 -5.34
C PHE A 204 14.81 6.42 -6.39
N THR A 205 15.77 5.53 -6.15
CA THR A 205 15.98 4.31 -6.94
C THR A 205 15.87 3.07 -6.04
N LEU A 206 15.56 1.93 -6.67
CA LEU A 206 15.57 0.60 -6.05
C LEU A 206 16.76 -0.24 -6.54
N ASP A 207 17.81 0.44 -7.02
CA ASP A 207 19.01 -0.20 -7.55
C ASP A 207 19.66 -1.12 -6.50
N GLY A 208 20.11 -2.30 -6.94
CA GLY A 208 20.61 -3.35 -6.04
C GLY A 208 19.58 -3.90 -5.03
N GLY A 209 18.28 -3.66 -5.23
CA GLY A 209 17.24 -4.04 -4.28
C GLY A 209 17.24 -3.21 -2.99
N ARG A 210 17.78 -1.99 -3.06
CA ARG A 210 17.98 -1.07 -1.93
C ARG A 210 17.25 0.24 -2.18
N PHE A 211 16.66 0.84 -1.14
CA PHE A 211 16.08 2.17 -1.26
C PHE A 211 17.21 3.20 -1.18
N ASN A 212 17.43 3.94 -2.27
CA ASN A 212 18.45 4.99 -2.29
C ASN A 212 17.84 6.28 -2.82
N LEU A 213 17.94 7.35 -2.03
CA LEU A 213 17.67 8.70 -2.52
C LEU A 213 18.62 9.06 -3.67
N VAL A 214 18.08 9.79 -4.64
CA VAL A 214 18.84 10.35 -5.75
C VAL A 214 18.47 11.83 -5.89
N THR A 215 19.26 12.58 -6.65
CA THR A 215 18.91 13.96 -7.00
C THR A 215 18.04 13.99 -8.27
N TYR A 216 17.29 15.07 -8.47
CA TYR A 216 16.59 15.28 -9.75
C TYR A 216 17.56 15.38 -10.94
N ASP A 217 18.79 15.88 -10.71
CA ASP A 217 19.85 15.88 -11.71
C ASP A 217 20.28 14.45 -12.09
N ASP A 218 20.40 13.53 -11.13
CA ASP A 218 20.66 12.12 -11.40
C ASP A 218 19.54 11.50 -12.25
N VAL A 219 18.28 11.79 -11.90
CA VAL A 219 17.11 11.33 -12.66
C VAL A 219 17.17 11.86 -14.09
N CYS A 220 17.35 13.16 -14.27
CA CYS A 220 17.41 13.80 -15.58
C CYS A 220 18.56 13.24 -16.42
N ARG A 221 19.75 13.04 -15.83
CA ARG A 221 20.91 12.43 -16.51
C ARG A 221 20.60 11.01 -16.99
N LYS A 222 20.04 10.16 -16.12
CA LYS A 222 19.70 8.77 -16.46
C LYS A 222 18.62 8.69 -17.54
N VAL A 223 17.58 9.53 -17.45
CA VAL A 223 16.51 9.58 -18.45
C VAL A 223 17.04 10.08 -19.80
N ALA A 224 17.89 11.10 -19.80
CA ALA A 224 18.50 11.63 -21.03
C ALA A 224 19.42 10.60 -21.69
N ALA A 225 20.27 9.92 -20.91
CA ALA A 225 21.16 8.87 -21.41
C ALA A 225 20.39 7.70 -22.05
N ALA A 226 19.29 7.27 -21.42
CA ALA A 226 18.46 6.19 -21.94
C ALA A 226 17.68 6.54 -23.22
N ALA A 227 17.54 7.83 -23.54
CA ALA A 227 16.76 8.32 -24.67
C ALA A 227 17.59 8.53 -25.96
N GLY A 228 18.86 8.16 -25.97
CA GLY A 228 19.74 8.14 -27.16
C GLY A 228 20.38 9.49 -27.52
N GLY A 229 21.61 9.72 -27.03
CA GLY A 229 22.67 10.48 -27.71
C GLY A 229 22.59 12.02 -27.83
N GLY A 230 21.44 12.67 -27.65
CA GLY A 230 21.32 14.15 -27.73
C GLY A 230 21.51 14.88 -26.39
N GLY A 231 22.50 14.44 -25.59
CA GLY A 231 22.51 14.48 -24.12
C GLY A 231 22.30 15.83 -23.42
N GLU A 232 22.66 16.96 -24.03
CA GLU A 232 22.74 18.24 -23.30
C GLU A 232 21.46 19.09 -23.43
N GLY A 233 20.94 19.26 -24.65
CA GLY A 233 19.71 20.05 -24.89
C GLY A 233 18.43 19.38 -24.40
N ARG A 234 18.40 18.04 -24.33
CA ARG A 234 17.27 17.28 -23.76
C ARG A 234 17.33 17.25 -22.24
N TYR A 235 18.53 17.18 -21.66
CA TYR A 235 18.76 17.30 -20.22
C TYR A 235 18.28 18.65 -19.69
N LEU A 236 18.67 19.78 -20.31
CA LEU A 236 18.21 21.11 -19.89
C LEU A 236 16.68 21.24 -19.91
N LYS A 237 16.00 20.62 -20.89
CA LYS A 237 14.52 20.60 -20.97
C LYS A 237 13.87 19.71 -19.90
N LEU A 238 14.54 18.62 -19.50
CA LEU A 238 14.08 17.72 -18.45
C LEU A 238 14.32 18.31 -17.06
N SER A 239 15.48 18.90 -16.80
CA SER A 239 15.79 19.58 -15.54
C SER A 239 14.91 20.80 -15.32
N ALA A 240 14.61 21.58 -16.36
CA ALA A 240 13.61 22.66 -16.28
C ALA A 240 12.18 22.18 -15.97
N ARG A 241 11.90 20.88 -16.13
CA ARG A 241 10.63 20.23 -15.79
C ARG A 241 10.66 19.51 -14.44
N TYR A 242 11.71 19.62 -13.63
CA TYR A 242 11.79 18.92 -12.34
C TYR A 242 12.43 19.76 -11.24
N PRO A 243 11.77 19.95 -10.08
CA PRO A 243 10.36 19.71 -9.78
C PRO A 243 9.53 20.99 -10.05
N PRO A 244 8.52 21.02 -10.94
CA PRO A 244 7.80 22.27 -11.19
C PRO A 244 6.64 22.46 -10.21
N GLU A 245 5.96 21.38 -9.77
CA GLU A 245 4.75 21.41 -8.91
C GLU A 245 4.23 19.98 -8.57
N ALA A 246 5.12 19.00 -8.36
CA ALA A 246 4.85 17.56 -8.54
C ALA A 246 3.83 16.86 -7.61
N VAL A 247 3.11 17.56 -6.73
CA VAL A 247 2.14 16.96 -5.77
C VAL A 247 0.67 17.30 -6.03
N ARG A 248 0.34 18.21 -6.96
CA ARG A 248 -1.09 18.49 -7.26
C ARG A 248 -1.89 17.30 -7.83
N VAL A 249 -1.26 16.18 -8.16
CA VAL A 249 -1.88 15.08 -8.92
C VAL A 249 -2.23 13.85 -8.07
N ILE A 250 -1.92 13.85 -6.76
CA ILE A 250 -2.22 12.69 -5.89
C ILE A 250 -3.75 12.52 -5.70
N SER A 251 -4.56 13.56 -5.91
CA SER A 251 -6.02 13.50 -5.80
C SER A 251 -6.79 13.49 -7.13
N GLU A 252 -6.27 14.08 -8.22
CA GLU A 252 -7.04 14.27 -9.46
C GLU A 252 -6.91 13.12 -10.48
N ALA A 253 -5.78 12.40 -10.52
CA ALA A 253 -5.57 11.36 -11.52
C ALA A 253 -6.26 10.03 -11.20
N ASP A 254 -6.34 9.64 -9.91
CA ASP A 254 -7.05 8.42 -9.51
C ASP A 254 -8.57 8.64 -9.47
N SER A 255 -9.03 9.82 -9.00
CA SER A 255 -10.46 10.16 -9.00
C SER A 255 -11.05 10.29 -10.42
N SER A 256 -10.31 10.85 -11.38
CA SER A 256 -10.76 10.94 -12.77
C SER A 256 -10.78 9.58 -13.48
N MET A 257 -9.84 8.68 -13.16
CA MET A 257 -9.81 7.34 -13.75
C MET A 257 -10.88 6.42 -13.15
N GLU A 258 -11.18 6.57 -11.86
CA GLU A 258 -12.23 5.81 -11.16
C GLU A 258 -13.64 6.36 -11.50
N ALA A 259 -13.80 7.68 -11.64
CA ALA A 259 -15.02 8.30 -12.18
C ALA A 259 -15.25 7.95 -13.66
N ALA A 260 -14.20 7.86 -14.48
CA ALA A 260 -14.29 7.36 -15.85
C ALA A 260 -14.74 5.89 -15.87
N LYS A 261 -14.20 5.05 -14.97
CA LYS A 261 -14.61 3.63 -14.87
C LYS A 261 -16.05 3.48 -14.37
N LEU A 262 -16.46 4.27 -13.38
CA LEU A 262 -17.82 4.27 -12.81
C LEU A 262 -18.85 4.82 -13.81
N SER A 263 -18.52 5.85 -14.58
CA SER A 263 -19.38 6.37 -15.65
C SER A 263 -19.50 5.38 -16.82
N GLU A 264 -18.43 4.68 -17.19
CA GLU A 264 -18.46 3.65 -18.24
C GLU A 264 -19.26 2.39 -17.80
N LEU A 265 -19.15 1.99 -16.53
CA LEU A 265 -19.97 0.94 -15.92
C LEU A 265 -21.45 1.35 -15.82
N SER A 266 -21.74 2.59 -15.42
CA SER A 266 -23.10 3.13 -15.36
C SER A 266 -23.75 3.21 -16.76
N LEU A 267 -23.01 3.67 -17.77
CA LEU A 267 -23.48 3.70 -19.16
C LEU A 267 -23.72 2.30 -19.74
N LYS A 268 -22.87 1.31 -19.43
CA LYS A 268 -23.08 -0.09 -19.84
C LYS A 268 -24.30 -0.72 -19.16
N THR A 269 -24.53 -0.38 -17.89
CA THR A 269 -25.68 -0.88 -17.11
C THR A 269 -26.99 -0.24 -17.58
N SER A 270 -26.99 1.07 -17.84
CA SER A 270 -28.13 1.81 -18.40
C SER A 270 -28.50 1.33 -19.81
N ARG A 271 -27.52 1.06 -20.69
CA ARG A 271 -27.79 0.49 -22.03
C ARG A 271 -28.38 -0.92 -21.95
N LYS A 272 -27.94 -1.76 -21.00
CA LYS A 272 -28.53 -3.10 -20.77
C LYS A 272 -29.97 -2.99 -20.26
N LEU A 273 -30.24 -2.11 -19.29
CA LEU A 273 -31.58 -1.84 -18.76
C LEU A 273 -32.53 -1.28 -19.84
N ALA A 274 -32.04 -0.39 -20.71
CA ALA A 274 -32.82 0.15 -21.83
C ALA A 274 -33.10 -0.90 -22.93
N SER A 275 -32.23 -1.90 -23.12
CA SER A 275 -32.55 -3.04 -23.98
C SER A 275 -33.60 -3.95 -23.34
N LEU A 276 -33.50 -4.21 -22.03
CA LEU A 276 -34.44 -5.07 -21.29
C LEU A 276 -35.83 -4.45 -21.23
N SER A 277 -35.95 -3.13 -21.08
CA SER A 277 -37.24 -2.43 -21.10
C SER A 277 -37.91 -2.47 -22.48
N LYS A 278 -37.14 -2.44 -23.58
CA LYS A 278 -37.67 -2.65 -24.93
C LYS A 278 -38.18 -4.08 -25.12
N TRP A 279 -37.46 -5.09 -24.62
CA TRP A 279 -37.94 -6.47 -24.66
C TRP A 279 -39.18 -6.69 -23.80
N LEU A 280 -39.27 -6.03 -22.64
CA LEU A 280 -40.48 -6.06 -21.80
C LEU A 280 -41.67 -5.41 -22.50
N ALA A 281 -41.48 -4.24 -23.13
CA ALA A 281 -42.55 -3.57 -23.87
C ALA A 281 -43.04 -4.42 -25.06
N ILE A 282 -42.14 -5.06 -25.80
CA ILE A 282 -42.49 -5.99 -26.88
C ILE A 282 -43.26 -7.20 -26.33
N ALA A 283 -42.84 -7.77 -25.20
CA ALA A 283 -43.54 -8.89 -24.58
C ALA A 283 -44.96 -8.52 -24.12
N VAL A 284 -45.15 -7.32 -23.54
CA VAL A 284 -46.47 -6.82 -23.14
C VAL A 284 -47.38 -6.60 -24.36
N VAL A 285 -46.86 -6.03 -25.45
CA VAL A 285 -47.64 -5.84 -26.69
C VAL A 285 -48.03 -7.17 -27.31
N LEU A 286 -47.13 -8.16 -27.34
CA LEU A 286 -47.44 -9.50 -27.85
C LEU A 286 -48.48 -10.21 -26.97
N SER A 287 -48.40 -10.07 -25.65
CA SER A 287 -49.40 -10.61 -24.73
C SER A 287 -50.77 -9.95 -24.93
N ALA A 288 -50.81 -8.62 -25.10
CA ALA A 288 -52.05 -7.90 -25.36
C ALA A 288 -52.67 -8.28 -26.72
N ALA A 289 -51.84 -8.44 -27.76
CA ALA A 289 -52.30 -8.91 -29.07
C ALA A 289 -52.89 -10.33 -28.99
N SER A 290 -52.27 -11.24 -28.23
CA SER A 290 -52.79 -12.59 -28.03
C SER A 290 -54.14 -12.57 -27.30
N ILE A 291 -54.33 -11.70 -26.31
CA ILE A 291 -55.61 -11.54 -25.59
C ILE A 291 -56.69 -11.01 -26.54
N VAL A 292 -56.37 -10.02 -27.38
CA VAL A 292 -57.31 -9.47 -28.37
C VAL A 292 -57.71 -10.53 -29.41
N LEU A 293 -56.76 -11.32 -29.90
CA LEU A 293 -57.04 -12.45 -30.80
C LEU A 293 -57.94 -13.51 -30.15
N SER A 294 -57.71 -13.85 -28.88
CA SER A 294 -58.59 -14.75 -28.13
C SER A 294 -60.00 -14.17 -27.95
N CYS A 295 -60.13 -12.89 -27.65
CA CYS A 295 -61.43 -12.22 -27.52
C CYS A 295 -62.19 -12.17 -28.86
N ILE A 296 -61.50 -11.90 -29.98
CA ILE A 296 -62.09 -11.91 -31.32
C ILE A 296 -62.55 -13.33 -31.70
N SER A 297 -61.77 -14.37 -31.37
CA SER A 297 -62.16 -15.76 -31.58
C SER A 297 -63.41 -16.17 -30.77
N LEU A 298 -63.57 -15.61 -29.57
CA LEU A 298 -64.76 -15.82 -28.72
C LEU A 298 -66.01 -15.09 -29.25
N LEU A 299 -65.84 -13.94 -29.92
CA LEU A 299 -66.93 -13.16 -30.52
C LEU A 299 -67.36 -13.67 -31.92
N LEU A 300 -66.50 -14.42 -32.60
CA LEU A 300 -66.76 -15.01 -33.93
C LEU A 300 -67.11 -16.51 -33.88
N SER A 301 -67.21 -17.08 -32.67
CA SER A 301 -67.80 -18.40 -32.48
C SER A 301 -69.33 -18.24 -32.41
N PRO A 302 -70.10 -18.96 -33.24
CA PRO A 302 -71.55 -18.78 -33.36
C PRO A 302 -72.32 -19.16 -32.08
#